data_AF-A0A7Y9LW46-F1
#
_entry.id   AF-A0A7Y9LW46-F1
#
_cell.length_a   1.000
_cell.length_b   1.000
_cell.length_c   1.000
_cell.angle_alpha   90.00
_cell.angle_beta   90.00
_cell.angle_gamma   90.00
#
_symmetry.space_group_name_H-M   'P 1'
#
loop_
_entity.id
_entity.type
_entity.pdbx_description
1 polymer ?
#
loop_
_entity_poly.entity_id
_entity_poly.type
_entity_poly.pdbx_seq_one_letter_code
_entity_poly.pdbx_strand_id
1 'polypeptide(L)'
;MSSPQAQTPGNTGDNSLLGNARTLLRLAPRQLNDEFSLAKEELKAKGVKVGIAAGMFGAALVFLGLLVIALVVAAIMGLATVLPAWLAALIVAAFFLLIIAISALLGLRFFKKALPLMPEEAIRGLKHDLGVMREGVSFDPQTLVKPELSKEEKAALKSEKLAQAEAAKAEREAKAAAADPVPTEAELRERLTARRAHLLGLREDLVERMDVKKQAKALLDDPGSPVNLVRQKWLPLSVAAVSTTTFFVLLRKLFKK
;
A
#
# COMPACT_ATOMS: atom_id res chain seq x y z
N MET A 1 -65.49 8.56 6.79
CA MET A 1 -64.73 8.26 8.02
C MET A 1 -63.58 7.34 7.58
N SER A 2 -62.30 7.69 7.55
CA SER A 2 -61.52 8.75 8.20
C SER A 2 -60.26 9.01 7.35
N SER A 3 -59.92 10.28 7.11
CA SER A 3 -58.75 10.70 6.32
C SER A 3 -57.45 10.52 7.11
N PRO A 4 -56.30 10.19 6.48
CA PRO A 4 -55.00 10.20 7.15
C PRO A 4 -54.60 11.63 7.48
N GLN A 5 -54.45 11.95 8.76
CA GLN A 5 -53.95 13.24 9.21
C GLN A 5 -52.48 13.40 8.79
N ALA A 6 -52.21 14.39 7.94
CA ALA A 6 -50.87 14.92 7.75
C ALA A 6 -50.45 15.58 9.06
N GLN A 7 -49.58 14.91 9.82
CA GLN A 7 -48.92 15.51 10.97
C GLN A 7 -47.87 16.50 10.45
N THR A 8 -48.19 17.79 10.51
CA THR A 8 -47.22 18.86 10.30
C THR A 8 -46.42 19.03 11.60
N PRO A 9 -45.10 18.78 11.62
CA PRO A 9 -44.30 19.13 12.78
C PRO A 9 -44.12 20.64 12.79
N GLY A 10 -44.79 21.32 13.72
CA GLY A 10 -44.46 22.67 14.11
C GLY A 10 -43.24 22.67 15.02
N ASN A 11 -42.22 23.44 14.67
CA ASN A 11 -41.70 24.56 15.47
C ASN A 11 -40.44 25.12 14.80
N THR A 12 -40.51 26.38 14.42
CA THR A 12 -39.47 27.20 13.81
C THR A 12 -38.41 27.59 14.86
N GLY A 13 -37.20 27.05 14.73
CA GLY A 13 -36.05 27.45 15.56
C GLY A 13 -34.68 27.09 14.96
N ASP A 14 -34.59 26.06 14.13
CA ASP A 14 -33.30 25.47 13.72
C ASP A 14 -32.99 25.55 12.21
N ASN A 15 -33.46 26.60 11.52
CA ASN A 15 -32.98 26.93 10.15
C ASN A 15 -31.57 27.59 10.18
N SER A 16 -30.80 27.31 11.22
CA SER A 16 -29.44 27.78 11.40
C SER A 16 -28.51 27.06 10.44
N LEU A 17 -27.65 27.79 9.72
CA LEU A 17 -26.56 27.22 8.93
C LEU A 17 -25.73 26.20 9.74
N LEU A 18 -25.62 26.40 11.06
CA LEU A 18 -24.98 25.48 11.99
C LEU A 18 -25.81 24.21 12.24
N GLY A 19 -27.14 24.32 12.27
CA GLY A 19 -28.06 23.18 12.30
C GLY A 19 -27.86 22.28 11.09
N ASN A 20 -27.92 22.87 9.88
CA ASN A 20 -27.71 22.16 8.62
C ASN A 20 -26.30 21.55 8.49
N ALA A 21 -25.25 22.28 8.88
CA ALA A 21 -23.88 21.75 8.90
C ALA A 21 -23.76 20.54 9.83
N ARG A 22 -24.40 20.58 10.99
CA ARG A 22 -24.39 19.47 11.96
C ARG A 22 -25.16 18.26 11.46
N THR A 23 -26.26 18.45 10.73
CA THR A 23 -26.98 17.36 10.06
C THR A 23 -26.12 16.75 8.95
N LEU A 24 -25.47 17.56 8.11
CA LEU A 24 -24.57 17.07 7.06
C LEU A 24 -23.40 16.28 7.63
N LEU A 25 -22.72 16.77 8.68
CA LEU A 25 -21.66 16.04 9.38
C LEU A 25 -22.14 14.73 10.01
N ARG A 26 -23.40 14.67 10.46
CA ARG A 26 -24.01 13.47 11.03
C ARG A 26 -24.45 12.44 9.97
N LEU A 27 -24.88 12.90 8.80
CA LEU A 27 -25.37 12.03 7.71
C LEU A 27 -24.27 11.62 6.71
N ALA A 28 -23.26 12.47 6.48
CA ALA A 28 -22.16 12.20 5.55
C ALA A 28 -21.49 10.82 5.75
N PRO A 29 -21.07 10.41 6.96
CA PRO A 29 -20.44 9.10 7.14
C PRO A 29 -21.40 7.93 6.88
N ARG A 30 -22.71 8.10 7.13
CA ARG A 30 -23.72 7.08 6.79
C ARG A 30 -23.90 6.96 5.29
N GLN A 31 -24.05 8.08 4.59
CA GLN A 31 -24.23 8.10 3.15
C GLN A 31 -23.01 7.53 2.43
N LEU A 32 -21.79 7.87 2.87
CA LEU A 32 -20.57 7.27 2.33
C LEU A 32 -20.52 5.75 2.57
N ASN A 33 -20.97 5.28 3.73
CA ASN A 33 -20.99 3.85 4.03
C ASN A 33 -22.06 3.10 3.21
N ASP A 34 -23.18 3.74 2.91
CA ASP A 34 -24.25 3.19 2.06
C ASP A 34 -23.80 3.12 0.60
N GLU A 35 -23.19 4.20 0.07
CA GLU A 35 -22.59 4.24 -1.28
C GLU A 35 -21.46 3.21 -1.42
N PHE A 36 -20.63 3.05 -0.39
CA PHE A 36 -19.60 2.02 -0.37
C PHE A 36 -20.19 0.61 -0.35
N SER A 37 -21.28 0.40 0.41
CA SER A 37 -21.97 -0.90 0.47
C SER A 37 -22.62 -1.25 -0.87
N LEU A 38 -23.24 -0.27 -1.52
CA LEU A 38 -23.81 -0.40 -2.87
C LEU A 38 -22.72 -0.69 -3.91
N ALA A 39 -21.63 0.08 -3.92
CA ALA A 39 -20.50 -0.15 -4.80
C ALA A 39 -19.87 -1.54 -4.58
N LYS A 40 -19.79 -2.00 -3.33
CA LYS A 40 -19.30 -3.34 -2.99
C LYS A 40 -20.21 -4.44 -3.53
N GLU A 41 -21.52 -4.30 -3.42
CA GLU A 41 -22.48 -5.25 -3.99
C GLU A 41 -22.43 -5.28 -5.52
N GLU A 42 -22.35 -4.10 -6.16
CA GLU A 42 -22.24 -4.01 -7.61
C GLU A 42 -20.91 -4.59 -8.11
N LEU A 43 -19.80 -4.29 -7.43
CA LEU A 43 -18.50 -4.90 -7.71
C LEU A 43 -18.50 -6.41 -7.49
N LYS A 44 -19.21 -6.91 -6.48
CA LYS A 44 -19.35 -8.36 -6.26
C LYS A 44 -20.15 -8.99 -7.39
N ALA A 45 -21.28 -8.42 -7.78
CA ALA A 45 -22.12 -8.93 -8.86
C ALA A 45 -21.39 -8.91 -10.22
N LYS A 46 -20.70 -7.81 -10.54
CA LYS A 46 -19.86 -7.70 -11.74
C LYS A 46 -18.64 -8.60 -11.65
N GLY A 47 -18.01 -8.67 -10.48
CA GLY A 47 -16.83 -9.49 -10.20
C GLY A 47 -17.09 -10.99 -10.38
N VAL A 48 -18.25 -11.51 -9.96
CA VAL A 48 -18.61 -12.92 -10.20
C VAL A 48 -18.75 -13.20 -11.70
N LYS A 49 -19.42 -12.33 -12.47
CA LYS A 49 -19.57 -12.53 -13.92
C LYS A 49 -18.22 -12.50 -14.64
N VAL A 50 -17.38 -11.52 -14.31
CA VAL A 50 -16.01 -11.42 -14.84
C VAL A 50 -15.18 -12.63 -14.39
N GLY A 51 -15.33 -13.09 -13.16
CA GLY A 51 -14.64 -14.26 -12.62
C GLY A 51 -15.02 -15.56 -13.32
N ILE A 52 -16.31 -15.77 -13.60
CA ILE A 52 -16.79 -16.92 -14.39
C ILE A 52 -16.22 -16.85 -15.82
N ALA A 53 -16.30 -15.68 -16.46
CA ALA A 53 -15.75 -15.50 -17.81
C ALA A 53 -14.24 -15.76 -17.84
N ALA A 54 -13.48 -15.20 -16.88
CA ALA A 54 -12.05 -15.43 -16.74
C ALA A 54 -11.74 -16.90 -16.46
N GLY A 55 -12.55 -17.59 -15.64
CA GLY A 55 -12.44 -19.02 -15.39
C GLY A 55 -12.66 -19.86 -16.65
N MET A 56 -13.70 -19.54 -17.44
CA MET A 56 -13.98 -20.22 -18.71
C MET A 56 -12.87 -19.98 -19.74
N PHE A 57 -12.38 -18.74 -19.86
CA PHE A 57 -11.23 -18.43 -20.72
C PHE A 57 -9.96 -19.15 -20.24
N GLY A 58 -9.73 -19.23 -18.94
CA GLY A 58 -8.63 -19.99 -18.35
C GLY A 58 -8.71 -21.47 -18.73
N ALA A 59 -9.88 -22.09 -18.58
CA ALA A 59 -10.10 -23.47 -18.98
C ALA A 59 -9.91 -23.67 -20.50
N ALA A 60 -10.45 -22.75 -21.32
CA ALA A 60 -10.27 -22.79 -22.77
C ALA A 60 -8.79 -22.72 -23.18
N LEU A 61 -7.99 -21.87 -22.52
CA LEU A 61 -6.55 -21.80 -22.78
C LEU A 61 -5.81 -23.08 -22.41
N VAL A 62 -6.22 -23.76 -21.32
CA VAL A 62 -5.66 -25.07 -20.95
C VAL A 62 -5.96 -26.11 -22.03
N PHE A 63 -7.21 -26.24 -22.45
CA PHE A 63 -7.59 -27.18 -23.52
C PHE A 63 -6.95 -26.84 -24.86
N LEU A 64 -6.81 -25.54 -25.19
CA LEU A 64 -6.08 -25.10 -26.36
C LEU A 64 -4.61 -25.50 -26.30
N GLY A 65 -3.96 -25.38 -25.13
CA GLY A 65 -2.60 -25.85 -24.92
C GLY A 65 -2.45 -27.35 -25.14
N LEU A 66 -3.38 -28.16 -24.59
CA LEU A 66 -3.41 -29.61 -24.82
C LEU A 66 -3.63 -29.96 -26.29
N LEU A 67 -4.52 -29.24 -26.99
CA LEU A 67 -4.75 -29.42 -28.42
C LEU A 67 -3.47 -29.13 -29.22
N VAL A 68 -2.76 -28.04 -28.93
CA VAL A 68 -1.50 -27.70 -29.61
C VAL A 68 -0.47 -28.80 -29.41
N ILE A 69 -0.32 -29.34 -28.19
CA ILE A 69 0.59 -30.47 -27.92
C ILE A 69 0.20 -31.69 -28.77
N ALA A 70 -1.08 -32.05 -28.79
CA ALA A 70 -1.57 -33.18 -29.58
C ALA A 70 -1.32 -32.98 -31.09
N LEU A 71 -1.53 -31.77 -31.61
CA LEU A 71 -1.25 -31.42 -33.00
C LEU A 71 0.23 -31.47 -33.33
N VAL A 72 1.11 -31.02 -32.43
CA VAL A 72 2.57 -31.13 -32.59
C VAL A 72 2.98 -32.60 -32.68
N VAL A 73 2.49 -33.44 -31.76
CA VAL A 73 2.77 -34.89 -31.79
C VAL A 73 2.23 -35.51 -33.08
N ALA A 74 1.00 -35.20 -33.48
CA ALA A 74 0.42 -35.69 -34.72
C ALA A 74 1.22 -35.26 -35.96
N ALA A 75 1.70 -34.01 -36.00
CA ALA A 75 2.54 -33.51 -37.09
C ALA A 75 3.90 -34.24 -37.15
N ILE A 76 4.53 -34.48 -35.99
CA ILE A 76 5.79 -35.24 -35.91
C ILE A 76 5.56 -36.68 -36.38
N MET A 77 4.53 -37.36 -35.88
CA MET A 77 4.22 -38.75 -36.25
C MET A 77 3.81 -38.88 -37.71
N GLY A 78 3.04 -37.92 -38.24
CA GLY A 78 2.67 -37.87 -39.65
C GLY A 78 3.87 -37.69 -40.55
N LEU A 79 4.77 -36.77 -40.21
CA LEU A 79 6.01 -36.54 -40.97
C LEU A 79 7.00 -37.70 -40.81
N ALA A 80 7.01 -38.38 -39.66
CA ALA A 80 7.83 -39.55 -39.40
C ALA A 80 7.47 -40.77 -40.28
N THR A 81 6.34 -40.74 -41.00
CA THR A 81 6.00 -41.79 -41.99
C THR A 81 6.87 -41.74 -43.25
N VAL A 82 7.46 -40.57 -43.58
CA VAL A 82 8.26 -40.38 -44.79
C VAL A 82 9.75 -40.12 -44.50
N LEU A 83 10.11 -39.81 -43.25
CA LEU A 83 11.50 -39.54 -42.83
C LEU A 83 11.74 -39.92 -41.36
N PRO A 84 12.98 -40.07 -40.89
CA PRO A 84 13.27 -40.51 -39.52
C PRO A 84 12.64 -39.61 -38.45
N ALA A 85 12.10 -40.20 -37.39
CA ALA A 85 11.35 -39.47 -36.34
C ALA A 85 12.13 -38.29 -35.71
N TRP A 86 13.45 -38.43 -35.54
CA TRP A 86 14.30 -37.35 -34.99
C TRP A 86 14.35 -36.13 -35.94
N LEU A 87 14.40 -36.36 -37.24
CA LEU A 87 14.43 -35.28 -38.25
C LEU A 87 13.04 -34.62 -38.36
N ALA A 88 11.97 -35.41 -38.27
CA ALA A 88 10.60 -34.89 -38.22
C ALA A 88 10.39 -33.94 -37.04
N ALA A 89 10.85 -34.34 -35.85
CA ALA A 89 10.80 -33.50 -34.66
C ALA A 89 11.57 -32.18 -34.84
N LEU A 90 12.76 -32.21 -35.45
CA LEU A 90 13.54 -31.00 -35.71
C LEU A 90 12.86 -30.06 -36.71
N ILE A 91 12.25 -30.59 -37.77
CA ILE A 91 11.53 -29.78 -38.77
C ILE A 91 10.32 -29.08 -38.14
N VAL A 92 9.51 -29.83 -37.37
CA VAL A 92 8.35 -29.25 -36.67
C VAL A 92 8.81 -28.21 -35.64
N ALA A 93 9.88 -28.49 -34.89
CA ALA A 93 10.44 -27.52 -33.94
C ALA A 93 10.92 -26.24 -34.64
N ALA A 94 11.62 -26.35 -35.77
CA ALA A 94 12.08 -25.20 -36.55
C ALA A 94 10.91 -24.36 -37.07
N PHE A 95 9.82 -24.99 -37.51
CA PHE A 95 8.60 -24.31 -37.93
C PHE A 95 7.98 -23.47 -36.78
N PHE A 96 7.82 -24.05 -35.59
CA PHE A 96 7.32 -23.30 -34.44
C PHE A 96 8.28 -22.18 -33.98
N LEU A 97 9.59 -22.42 -34.04
CA LEU A 97 10.59 -21.41 -33.73
C LEU A 97 10.48 -20.19 -34.66
N LEU A 98 10.22 -20.42 -35.95
CA LEU A 98 9.98 -19.35 -36.92
C LEU A 98 8.72 -18.55 -36.58
N ILE A 99 7.61 -19.22 -36.24
CA ILE A 99 6.37 -18.55 -35.82
C ILE A 99 6.61 -17.71 -34.56
N ILE A 100 7.34 -18.24 -33.57
CA ILE A 100 7.69 -17.53 -32.34
C ILE A 100 8.52 -16.29 -32.66
N ALA A 101 9.55 -16.42 -33.51
CA ALA A 101 10.39 -15.31 -33.91
C ALA A 101 9.59 -14.18 -34.59
N ILE A 102 8.72 -14.53 -35.55
CA ILE A 102 7.87 -13.56 -36.25
C ILE A 102 6.90 -12.88 -35.26
N SER A 103 6.25 -13.66 -34.41
CA SER A 103 5.30 -13.15 -33.41
C SER A 103 5.98 -12.24 -32.39
N ALA A 104 7.19 -12.58 -31.95
CA ALA A 104 7.99 -11.76 -31.03
C ALA A 104 8.40 -10.43 -31.70
N LEU A 105 8.81 -10.46 -32.96
CA LEU A 105 9.15 -9.25 -33.71
C LEU A 105 7.93 -8.33 -33.91
N LEU A 106 6.78 -8.89 -34.28
CA LEU A 106 5.51 -8.16 -34.40
C LEU A 106 5.10 -7.59 -33.04
N GLY A 107 5.09 -8.42 -32.00
CA GLY A 107 4.76 -8.02 -30.63
C GLY A 107 5.64 -6.88 -30.14
N LEU A 108 6.96 -6.95 -30.38
CA LEU A 108 7.89 -5.88 -30.04
C LEU A 108 7.60 -4.60 -30.82
N ARG A 109 7.22 -4.70 -32.09
CA ARG A 109 6.86 -3.54 -32.92
C ARG A 109 5.57 -2.87 -32.43
N PHE A 110 4.55 -3.64 -32.05
CA PHE A 110 3.33 -3.12 -31.45
C PHE A 110 3.59 -2.52 -30.07
N PHE A 111 4.36 -3.19 -29.22
CA PHE A 111 4.71 -2.71 -27.88
C PHE A 111 5.47 -1.39 -27.94
N LYS A 112 6.43 -1.23 -28.86
CA LYS A 112 7.15 0.02 -29.08
C LYS A 112 6.26 1.18 -29.51
N LYS A 113 5.20 0.90 -30.30
CA LYS A 113 4.23 1.91 -30.72
C LYS A 113 3.22 2.28 -29.63
N ALA A 114 2.97 1.36 -28.70
CA ALA A 114 2.07 1.57 -27.56
C ALA A 114 2.73 2.31 -26.39
N LEU A 115 4.02 2.63 -26.48
CA LEU A 115 4.71 3.47 -25.49
C LEU A 115 4.54 4.96 -25.83
N PRO A 116 4.24 5.82 -24.85
CA PRO A 116 4.23 5.54 -23.41
C PRO A 116 2.90 4.92 -22.89
N LEU A 117 2.98 3.73 -22.28
CA LEU A 117 1.86 3.06 -21.59
C LEU A 117 1.48 3.75 -20.27
N MET A 118 2.31 4.69 -19.81
CA MET A 118 2.00 5.55 -18.68
C MET A 118 1.10 6.68 -19.17
N PRO A 119 -0.06 6.92 -18.53
CA PRO A 119 -0.88 8.09 -18.82
C PRO A 119 -0.13 9.34 -18.36
N GLU A 120 0.70 9.89 -19.24
CA GLU A 120 1.64 10.96 -18.91
C GLU A 120 0.90 12.20 -18.40
N GLU A 121 -0.29 12.49 -18.94
CA GLU A 121 -1.14 13.60 -18.50
C GLU A 121 -1.71 13.39 -17.09
N ALA A 122 -2.20 12.19 -16.77
CA ALA A 122 -2.75 11.90 -15.44
C ALA A 122 -1.67 11.98 -14.35
N ILE A 123 -0.47 11.48 -14.65
CA ILE A 123 0.67 11.56 -13.73
C ILE A 123 1.16 13.01 -13.61
N ARG A 124 1.13 13.79 -14.69
CA ARG A 124 1.50 15.21 -14.69
C ARG A 124 0.53 16.03 -13.86
N GLY A 125 -0.78 15.80 -14.00
CA GLY A 125 -1.82 16.43 -13.17
C GLY A 125 -1.62 16.13 -11.69
N LEU A 126 -1.40 14.86 -11.33
CA LEU A 126 -1.14 14.50 -9.93
C LEU A 126 0.11 15.17 -9.36
N LYS A 127 1.19 15.27 -10.15
CA LYS A 127 2.41 15.98 -9.74
C LYS A 127 2.20 17.49 -9.62
N HIS A 128 1.38 18.07 -10.48
CA HIS A 128 1.00 19.48 -10.41
C HIS A 128 0.25 19.75 -9.12
N ASP A 129 -0.78 18.97 -8.82
CA ASP A 129 -1.60 19.14 -7.62
C ASP A 129 -0.77 18.96 -6.33
N LEU A 130 0.12 17.97 -6.30
CA LEU A 130 1.06 17.77 -5.19
C LEU A 130 2.09 18.89 -5.07
N GLY A 131 2.58 19.41 -6.20
CA GLY A 131 3.50 20.54 -6.25
C GLY A 131 2.86 21.81 -5.68
N VAL A 132 1.63 22.12 -6.11
CA VAL A 132 0.86 23.26 -5.58
C VAL A 132 0.55 23.07 -4.09
N MET A 133 0.19 21.87 -3.64
CA MET A 133 -0.02 21.60 -2.21
C MET A 133 1.26 21.76 -1.37
N ARG A 134 2.43 21.45 -1.92
CA ARG A 134 3.71 21.48 -1.18
C ARG A 134 4.38 22.85 -1.21
N GLU A 135 4.40 23.49 -2.38
CA GLU A 135 5.21 24.68 -2.67
C GLU A 135 4.35 25.93 -2.89
N GLY A 136 3.02 25.78 -2.99
CA GLY A 136 2.09 26.89 -3.15
C GLY A 136 2.39 27.72 -4.39
N VAL A 137 2.37 29.05 -4.24
CA VAL A 137 2.63 30.01 -5.33
C VAL A 137 4.05 29.97 -5.88
N SER A 138 5.00 29.31 -5.19
CA SER A 138 6.37 29.15 -5.67
C SER A 138 6.55 27.94 -6.60
N PHE A 139 5.52 27.11 -6.74
CA PHE A 139 5.56 25.95 -7.62
C PHE A 139 5.59 26.40 -9.09
N ASP A 140 6.65 26.02 -9.80
CA ASP A 140 6.75 26.24 -11.25
C ASP A 140 6.23 25.01 -12.03
N PRO A 141 5.07 25.11 -12.70
CA PRO A 141 4.51 24.01 -13.49
C PRO A 141 5.33 23.67 -14.74
N GLN A 142 6.24 24.54 -15.20
CA GLN A 142 7.08 24.26 -16.36
C GLN A 142 8.13 23.17 -16.08
N THR A 143 8.46 22.93 -14.81
CA THR A 143 9.35 21.83 -14.39
C THR A 143 8.80 20.43 -14.71
N LEU A 144 7.48 20.31 -14.89
CA LEU A 144 6.82 19.04 -15.21
C LEU A 144 6.76 18.72 -16.70
N VAL A 145 7.07 19.68 -17.57
CA VAL A 145 7.07 19.51 -19.02
C VAL A 145 8.44 18.96 -19.43
N LYS A 146 8.49 17.71 -19.88
CA LYS A 146 9.71 17.20 -20.54
C LYS A 146 9.92 18.04 -21.82
N PRO A 147 11.09 18.68 -22.01
CA PRO A 147 11.38 19.37 -23.25
C PRO A 147 11.36 18.35 -24.40
N GLU A 148 10.72 18.69 -25.52
CA GLU A 148 10.73 17.85 -26.71
C GLU A 148 12.12 17.90 -27.36
N LEU A 149 13.03 17.05 -26.89
CA LEU A 149 14.38 17.00 -27.44
C LEU A 149 14.36 16.44 -28.87
N SER A 150 15.02 17.15 -29.79
CA SER A 150 15.35 16.68 -31.13
C SER A 150 16.18 15.40 -31.07
N LYS A 151 16.19 14.60 -32.15
CA LYS A 151 16.93 13.32 -32.19
C LYS A 151 18.42 13.50 -31.87
N GLU A 152 18.99 14.63 -32.27
CA GLU A 152 20.38 15.01 -32.04
C GLU A 152 20.64 15.31 -30.56
N GLU A 153 19.75 16.05 -29.91
CA GLU A 153 19.86 16.37 -28.48
C GLU A 153 19.63 15.13 -27.60
N LYS A 154 18.74 14.20 -28.02
CA LYS A 154 18.58 12.90 -27.36
C LYS A 154 19.83 12.03 -27.48
N ALA A 155 20.50 12.07 -28.63
CA ALA A 155 21.76 11.37 -28.85
C ALA A 155 22.87 11.97 -27.99
N ALA A 156 22.98 13.31 -27.94
CA ALA A 156 23.92 14.05 -27.11
C ALA A 156 23.71 13.78 -25.61
N LEU A 157 22.47 13.85 -25.12
CA LEU A 157 22.12 13.52 -23.73
C LEU A 157 22.43 12.06 -23.39
N LYS A 158 22.22 11.15 -24.33
CA LYS A 158 22.54 9.73 -24.15
C LYS A 158 24.06 9.52 -24.08
N SER A 159 24.85 10.18 -24.94
CA SER A 159 26.31 10.11 -24.87
C SER A 159 26.85 10.75 -23.60
N GLU A 160 26.30 11.89 -23.17
CA GLU A 160 26.67 12.51 -21.89
C GLU A 160 26.34 11.61 -20.71
N LYS A 161 25.16 10.99 -20.68
CA LYS A 161 24.79 10.03 -19.62
C LYS A 161 25.67 8.79 -19.63
N LEU A 162 26.06 8.30 -20.80
CA LEU A 162 26.99 7.16 -20.92
C LEU A 162 28.38 7.57 -20.43
N ALA A 163 28.88 8.74 -20.83
CA ALA A 163 30.16 9.28 -20.36
C ALA A 163 30.16 9.56 -18.84
N GLN A 164 29.06 10.10 -18.29
CA GLN A 164 28.89 10.28 -16.85
C GLN A 164 28.77 8.94 -16.11
N ALA A 165 28.10 7.94 -16.69
CA ALA A 165 28.02 6.61 -16.11
C ALA A 165 29.39 5.91 -16.14
N GLU A 166 30.17 6.10 -17.19
CA GLU A 166 31.55 5.60 -17.30
C GLU A 166 32.49 6.33 -16.34
N ALA A 167 32.40 7.67 -16.25
CA ALA A 167 33.15 8.46 -15.29
C ALA A 167 32.78 8.10 -13.84
N ALA A 168 31.49 7.90 -13.55
CA ALA A 168 31.04 7.47 -12.23
C ALA A 168 31.46 6.03 -11.92
N LYS A 169 31.52 5.14 -12.92
CA LYS A 169 32.09 3.80 -12.76
C LYS A 169 33.58 3.86 -12.51
N ALA A 170 34.33 4.63 -13.30
CA ALA A 170 35.77 4.84 -13.12
C ALA A 170 36.08 5.50 -11.77
N GLU A 171 35.26 6.44 -11.31
CA GLU A 171 35.37 7.06 -9.98
C GLU A 171 35.02 6.05 -8.88
N ARG A 172 34.01 5.21 -9.06
CA ARG A 172 33.68 4.11 -8.12
C ARG A 172 34.77 3.05 -8.09
N GLU A 173 35.38 2.73 -9.21
CA GLU A 173 36.49 1.78 -9.34
C GLU A 173 37.78 2.36 -8.75
N ALA A 174 38.06 3.65 -8.98
CA ALA A 174 39.16 4.36 -8.33
C ALA A 174 38.93 4.47 -6.82
N LYS A 175 37.71 4.76 -6.37
CA LYS A 175 37.32 4.74 -4.95
C LYS A 175 37.32 3.33 -4.37
N ALA A 176 37.07 2.28 -5.15
CA ALA A 176 37.16 0.89 -4.72
C ALA A 176 38.62 0.40 -4.66
N ALA A 177 39.49 0.91 -5.54
CA ALA A 177 40.92 0.65 -5.54
C ALA A 177 41.67 1.44 -4.45
N ALA A 178 41.13 2.60 -4.05
CA ALA A 178 41.62 3.43 -2.94
C ALA A 178 40.87 3.18 -1.62
N ALA A 179 39.79 2.39 -1.63
CA ALA A 179 39.11 1.98 -0.41
C ALA A 179 39.98 0.98 0.33
N ASP A 180 40.05 1.12 1.65
CA ASP A 180 40.72 0.18 2.53
C ASP A 180 40.31 -1.28 2.19
N PRO A 181 41.23 -2.25 2.30
CA PRO A 181 40.94 -3.64 1.97
C PRO A 181 39.67 -4.09 2.66
N VAL A 182 38.80 -4.81 1.92
CA VAL A 182 37.51 -5.31 2.41
C VAL A 182 37.72 -5.92 3.81
N PRO A 183 37.01 -5.44 4.85
CA PRO A 183 37.26 -5.85 6.23
C PRO A 183 37.28 -7.35 6.36
N THR A 184 38.34 -7.88 6.97
CA THR A 184 38.51 -9.34 7.10
C THR A 184 37.37 -9.93 7.94
N GLU A 185 37.09 -11.22 7.79
CA GLU A 185 35.98 -11.88 8.51
C GLU A 185 36.07 -11.69 10.04
N ALA A 186 37.30 -11.61 10.57
CA ALA A 186 37.56 -11.32 11.97
C ALA A 186 37.08 -9.91 12.37
N GLU A 187 37.40 -8.88 11.59
CA GLU A 187 36.95 -7.51 11.81
C GLU A 187 35.43 -7.36 11.64
N LEU A 188 34.83 -8.10 10.70
CA LEU A 188 33.37 -8.14 10.54
C LEU A 188 32.69 -8.74 11.77
N ARG A 189 33.25 -9.80 12.35
CA ARG A 189 32.75 -10.39 13.60
C ARG A 189 32.84 -9.40 14.76
N GLU A 190 33.94 -8.65 14.86
CA GLU A 190 34.11 -7.62 15.90
C GLU A 190 33.14 -6.45 15.74
N ARG A 191 32.91 -5.98 14.50
CA ARG A 191 31.88 -4.95 14.23
C ARG A 191 30.48 -5.44 14.55
N LEU A 192 30.19 -6.71 14.29
CA LEU A 192 28.90 -7.31 14.60
C LEU A 192 28.68 -7.47 16.11
N THR A 193 29.71 -7.84 16.87
CA THR A 193 29.61 -7.90 18.34
C THR A 193 29.42 -6.51 18.94
N ALA A 194 30.16 -5.51 18.47
CA ALA A 194 29.99 -4.11 18.89
C ALA A 194 28.58 -3.58 18.58
N ARG A 195 28.03 -3.87 17.39
CA ARG A 195 26.65 -3.48 17.04
C ARG A 195 25.61 -4.16 17.92
N ARG A 196 25.78 -5.45 18.24
CA ARG A 196 24.86 -6.17 19.14
C ARG A 196 24.87 -5.58 20.54
N ALA A 197 26.05 -5.25 21.08
CA ALA A 197 26.17 -4.58 22.37
C ALA A 197 25.46 -3.22 22.37
N HIS A 198 25.62 -2.43 21.30
CA HIS A 198 24.96 -1.15 21.15
C HIS A 198 23.42 -1.29 21.06
N LEU A 199 22.92 -2.25 20.27
CA LEU A 199 21.48 -2.52 20.16
C LEU A 199 20.87 -3.01 21.47
N LEU A 200 21.61 -3.79 22.26
CA LEU A 200 21.18 -4.18 23.60
C LEU A 200 21.03 -2.95 24.51
N GLY A 201 21.99 -2.02 24.48
CA GLY A 201 21.88 -0.75 25.21
C GLY A 201 20.64 0.05 24.82
N LEU A 202 20.38 0.22 23.52
CA LEU A 202 19.18 0.91 23.03
C LEU A 202 17.89 0.22 23.46
N ARG A 203 17.87 -1.11 23.49
CA ARG A 203 16.71 -1.88 23.95
C ARG A 203 16.44 -1.63 25.43
N GLU A 204 17.46 -1.69 26.27
CA GLU A 204 17.27 -1.47 27.72
C GLU A 204 16.83 -0.03 28.00
N ASP A 205 17.38 0.96 27.29
CA ASP A 205 16.95 2.36 27.40
C ASP A 205 15.49 2.55 26.97
N LEU A 206 15.05 1.86 25.91
CA LEU A 206 13.66 1.83 25.48
C LEU A 206 12.74 1.13 26.49
N VAL A 207 13.17 0.02 27.08
CA VAL A 207 12.40 -0.70 28.12
C VAL A 207 12.25 0.17 29.36
N GLU A 208 13.30 0.88 29.78
CA GLU A 208 13.21 1.81 30.90
C GLU A 208 12.29 3.00 30.60
N ARG A 209 12.40 3.58 29.40
CA ARG A 209 11.50 4.65 28.97
C ARG A 209 10.05 4.19 28.86
N MET A 210 9.82 2.94 28.47
CA MET A 210 8.49 2.33 28.34
C MET A 210 8.01 1.67 29.64
N ASP A 211 8.70 1.83 30.77
CA ASP A 211 8.20 1.35 32.07
C ASP A 211 6.99 2.18 32.50
N VAL A 212 5.83 1.74 32.01
CA VAL A 212 4.52 2.35 32.22
C VAL A 212 4.22 2.51 33.71
N LYS A 213 4.82 1.71 34.60
CA LYS A 213 4.63 1.85 36.04
C LYS A 213 5.37 3.07 36.60
N LYS A 214 6.61 3.35 36.16
CA LYS A 214 7.34 4.56 36.54
C LYS A 214 6.67 5.81 35.96
N GLN A 215 6.23 5.76 34.70
CA GLN A 215 5.50 6.86 34.08
C GLN A 215 4.14 7.11 34.76
N ALA A 216 3.38 6.06 35.06
CA ALA A 216 2.11 6.17 35.77
C ALA A 216 2.31 6.72 37.18
N LYS A 217 3.38 6.30 37.89
CA LYS A 217 3.72 6.84 39.20
C LYS A 217 4.13 8.32 39.12
N ALA A 218 4.97 8.70 38.16
CA ALA A 218 5.35 10.09 37.92
C ALA A 218 4.12 10.97 37.59
N LEU A 219 3.20 10.48 36.75
CA LEU A 219 1.92 11.12 36.48
C LEU A 219 1.03 11.19 37.73
N LEU A 220 1.07 10.19 38.60
CA LEU A 220 0.31 10.17 39.86
C LEU A 220 0.95 11.01 40.99
N ASP A 221 2.24 11.34 40.89
CA ASP A 221 2.96 12.15 41.87
C ASP A 221 3.07 13.62 41.44
N ASP A 222 2.89 13.92 40.15
CA ASP A 222 2.83 15.28 39.62
C ASP A 222 1.52 15.99 40.04
N PRO A 223 1.58 17.07 40.84
CA PRO A 223 0.40 17.80 41.31
C PRO A 223 -0.35 18.52 40.18
N GLY A 224 0.29 18.78 39.04
CA GLY A 224 -0.34 19.40 37.87
C GLY A 224 -1.04 18.42 36.93
N SER A 225 -0.92 17.11 37.18
CA SER A 225 -1.41 16.09 36.25
C SER A 225 -2.95 15.98 36.26
N PRO A 226 -3.58 15.70 35.10
CA PRO A 226 -5.03 15.53 35.01
C PRO A 226 -5.53 14.37 35.89
N VAL A 227 -4.70 13.35 36.12
CA VAL A 227 -5.04 12.20 36.98
C VAL A 227 -5.14 12.63 38.45
N ASN A 228 -4.19 13.44 38.94
CA ASN A 228 -4.22 13.96 40.32
C ASN A 228 -5.37 14.94 40.55
N LEU A 229 -5.64 15.80 39.57
CA LEU A 229 -6.75 16.76 39.63
C LEU A 229 -8.10 16.05 39.76
N VAL A 230 -8.31 14.96 39.01
CA VAL A 230 -9.50 14.11 39.15
C VAL A 230 -9.49 13.39 40.50
N ARG A 231 -8.36 12.80 40.91
CA ARG A 231 -8.26 12.11 42.20
C ARG A 231 -8.63 13.02 43.36
N GLN A 232 -8.09 14.24 43.43
CA GLN A 232 -8.40 15.22 44.49
C GLN A 232 -9.86 15.65 44.48
N LYS A 233 -10.43 15.91 43.29
CA LYS A 233 -11.85 16.31 43.16
C LYS A 233 -12.81 15.24 43.67
N TRP A 234 -12.46 13.95 43.54
CA TRP A 234 -13.36 12.83 43.83
C TRP A 234 -13.00 12.02 45.08
N LEU A 235 -11.80 12.21 45.65
CA LEU A 235 -11.33 11.63 46.92
C LEU A 235 -12.33 11.77 48.10
N PRO A 236 -12.94 12.95 48.36
CA PRO A 236 -13.88 13.08 49.48
C PRO A 236 -15.15 12.23 49.28
N LEU A 237 -15.59 12.03 48.03
CA LEU A 237 -16.75 11.20 47.72
C LEU A 237 -16.46 9.71 47.91
N SER A 238 -15.26 9.24 47.56
CA SER A 238 -14.88 7.83 47.75
C SER A 238 -14.71 7.44 49.22
N VAL A 239 -14.20 8.34 50.07
CA VAL A 239 -14.04 8.08 51.51
C VAL A 239 -15.41 7.98 52.20
N ALA A 240 -16.37 8.81 51.78
CA ALA A 240 -17.75 8.73 52.27
C ALA A 240 -18.45 7.40 51.89
N ALA A 241 -18.21 6.91 50.67
CA ALA A 241 -18.78 5.65 50.18
C ALA A 241 -18.22 4.40 50.89
N VAL A 242 -16.92 4.37 51.22
CA VAL A 242 -16.30 3.24 51.93
C VAL A 242 -16.68 3.23 53.42
N SER A 243 -16.84 4.40 54.04
CA SER A 243 -17.32 4.49 55.43
C SER A 243 -18.73 3.92 55.59
N THR A 244 -19.63 4.21 54.65
CA THR A 244 -21.01 3.69 54.66
C THR A 244 -21.09 2.17 54.46
N THR A 245 -20.23 1.58 53.62
CA THR A 245 -20.21 0.12 53.44
C THR A 245 -19.71 -0.60 54.69
N THR A 246 -18.68 -0.05 55.34
CA THR A 246 -18.11 -0.64 56.56
C THR A 246 -19.10 -0.55 57.73
N PHE A 247 -19.83 0.57 57.84
CA PHE A 247 -20.91 0.74 58.81
C PHE A 247 -22.03 -0.28 58.61
N PHE A 248 -22.47 -0.51 57.37
CA PHE A 248 -23.51 -1.50 57.06
C PHE A 248 -23.10 -2.95 57.36
N VAL A 249 -21.83 -3.30 57.10
CA VAL A 249 -21.31 -4.63 57.41
C VAL A 249 -21.22 -4.87 58.91
N LEU A 250 -20.81 -3.86 59.69
CA LEU A 250 -20.81 -3.90 61.15
C LEU A 250 -22.24 -3.98 61.71
N LEU A 251 -23.18 -3.21 61.16
CA LEU A 251 -24.60 -3.25 61.55
C LEU A 251 -25.20 -4.65 61.35
N ARG A 252 -24.95 -5.27 60.19
CA ARG A 252 -25.42 -6.64 59.88
C ARG A 252 -24.86 -7.68 60.85
N LYS A 253 -23.63 -7.50 61.34
CA LYS A 253 -23.00 -8.43 62.30
C LYS A 253 -23.58 -8.29 63.72
N LEU A 254 -24.14 -7.12 64.06
CA LEU A 254 -24.71 -6.81 65.37
C LEU A 254 -26.14 -7.35 65.57
N PHE A 255 -26.92 -7.48 64.49
CA PHE A 255 -28.30 -8.01 64.52
C PHE A 255 -28.40 -9.53 64.33
N LYS A 256 -27.27 -10.23 64.19
CA LYS A 256 -27.22 -11.69 64.08
C LYS A 256 -26.76 -12.27 65.43
N LYS A 257 -27.64 -12.25 66.42
CA LYS A 257 -27.50 -12.96 67.70
C LYS A 257 -28.75 -13.77 67.96
#